data_AF-S2JK61-F1
#
_entry.id   AF-S2JK61-F1
#
_cell.length_a   1.000
_cell.length_b   1.000
_cell.length_c   1.000
_cell.angle_alpha   90.00
_cell.angle_beta   90.00
_cell.angle_gamma   90.00
#
_symmetry.space_group_name_H-M   'P 1'
#
loop_
_entity.id
_entity.type
_entity.pdbx_description
1 polymer ?
#
loop_
_entity_poly.entity_id
_entity_poly.type
_entity_poly.pdbx_seq_one_letter_code
_entity_poly.pdbx_strand_id
1 'polypeptide(L)'
;MIIFEFCGLLEILFPPSENVRVVSAESEYQLSINEKKILYPKKKYYIHGFKIDIRLMVDIKEEEIDLAIGECAKHNSDAKSIKDEDKLLREAKGAVDGIIQSASGRDCRLMAYFLQMIGTHCSLSTLDLAKNGVCVAKHRHSYKFPSSVSDLTDFSITLAHLPQMKREVSIAADKVIQARTLLLSGSEESFNRLQTHRKNNKTLAWMRDTWYTPPREATSTIPVHMFTPPTPHVFKEVNEDSSDEEPEVIGSADKFGWIQYSNNEYFNIFSKERTTENPYV
;
A
#
# COMPACT_ATOMS: atom_id res chain seq x y z
N MET A 1 -21.02 2.16 -22.94
CA MET A 1 -21.85 0.97 -22.72
C MET A 1 -21.05 -0.11 -21.99
N ILE A 2 -19.97 -0.64 -22.57
CA ILE A 2 -19.16 -1.73 -21.96
C ILE A 2 -18.56 -1.39 -20.59
N ILE A 3 -18.00 -0.19 -20.41
CA ILE A 3 -17.46 0.24 -19.09
C ILE A 3 -18.56 0.24 -18.02
N PHE A 4 -19.76 0.72 -18.36
CA PHE A 4 -20.89 0.77 -17.42
C PHE A 4 -21.35 -0.62 -16.97
N GLU A 5 -21.38 -1.60 -17.88
CA GLU A 5 -21.81 -2.97 -17.56
C GLU A 5 -20.81 -3.67 -16.63
N PHE A 6 -19.51 -3.52 -16.87
CA PHE A 6 -18.49 -4.10 -16.00
C PHE A 6 -18.38 -3.39 -14.65
N CYS A 7 -18.50 -2.05 -14.64
CA CYS A 7 -18.49 -1.30 -13.39
C CYS A 7 -19.70 -1.69 -12.54
N GLY A 8 -20.88 -1.88 -13.14
CA GLY A 8 -22.05 -2.41 -12.44
C GLY A 8 -21.80 -3.81 -11.86
N LEU A 9 -21.09 -4.69 -12.57
CA LEU A 9 -20.69 -5.99 -12.03
C LEU A 9 -19.74 -5.86 -10.82
N LEU A 10 -18.78 -4.94 -10.88
CA LEU A 10 -17.88 -4.67 -9.76
C LEU A 10 -18.62 -4.07 -8.56
N GLU A 11 -19.57 -3.16 -8.77
CA GLU A 11 -20.41 -2.59 -7.71
C GLU A 11 -21.32 -3.64 -7.06
N ILE A 12 -21.75 -4.65 -7.81
CA ILE A 12 -22.47 -5.81 -7.26
C ILE A 12 -21.52 -6.68 -6.41
N LEU A 13 -20.30 -6.89 -6.87
CA LEU A 13 -19.30 -7.69 -6.14
C LEU A 13 -18.82 -6.97 -4.86
N PHE A 14 -18.63 -5.66 -4.93
CA PHE A 14 -18.17 -4.78 -3.86
C PHE A 14 -19.21 -3.69 -3.59
N PRO A 15 -20.30 -4.02 -2.89
CA PRO A 15 -21.34 -3.05 -2.59
C PRO A 15 -20.79 -1.94 -1.67
N PRO A 16 -21.31 -0.70 -1.76
CA PRO A 16 -20.85 0.43 -0.95
C PRO A 16 -20.95 0.27 0.58
N SER A 17 -21.63 -0.79 1.05
CA SER A 17 -21.73 -1.14 2.47
C SER A 17 -20.51 -1.92 3.00
N GLU A 18 -19.63 -2.37 2.10
CA GLU A 18 -18.39 -3.07 2.45
C GLU A 18 -17.19 -2.10 2.51
N ASN A 19 -16.04 -2.62 2.95
CA ASN A 19 -14.80 -1.85 3.13
C ASN A 19 -14.11 -1.42 1.82
N VAL A 20 -14.55 -1.96 0.68
CA VAL A 20 -13.91 -1.74 -0.62
C VAL A 20 -14.80 -0.83 -1.46
N ARG A 21 -14.26 0.32 -1.85
CA ARG A 21 -14.92 1.29 -2.73
C ARG A 21 -14.52 1.06 -4.18
N VAL A 22 -15.52 1.05 -5.06
CA VAL A 22 -15.34 1.04 -6.52
C VAL A 22 -15.31 2.48 -7.01
N VAL A 23 -14.29 2.84 -7.80
CA VAL A 23 -14.25 4.07 -8.58
C VAL A 23 -14.11 3.72 -10.06
N SER A 24 -15.12 4.08 -10.84
CA SER A 24 -15.24 3.82 -12.27
C SER A 24 -15.16 5.12 -13.07
N ALA A 25 -14.08 5.86 -12.87
CA ALA A 25 -13.80 7.11 -13.57
C ALA A 25 -12.29 7.26 -13.78
N GLU A 26 -11.92 7.97 -14.84
CA GLU A 26 -10.52 8.31 -15.11
C GLU A 26 -9.92 9.03 -13.90
N SER A 27 -8.94 8.40 -13.27
CA SER A 27 -8.32 8.89 -12.03
C SER A 27 -6.84 8.55 -12.00
N GLU A 28 -6.07 9.20 -11.12
CA GLU A 28 -4.63 8.97 -10.99
C GLU A 28 -4.32 8.49 -9.58
N TYR A 29 -3.34 7.59 -9.43
CA TYR A 29 -2.97 7.09 -8.12
C TYR A 29 -1.92 8.00 -7.45
N GLN A 30 -2.22 8.49 -6.25
CA GLN A 30 -1.39 9.51 -5.59
C GLN A 30 0.01 8.99 -5.23
N LEU A 31 0.14 7.70 -4.90
CA LEU A 31 1.42 7.08 -4.58
C LEU A 31 2.35 7.07 -5.80
N SER A 32 1.85 6.70 -6.98
CA SER A 32 2.64 6.70 -8.21
C SER A 32 3.05 8.11 -8.65
N ILE A 33 2.19 9.11 -8.42
CA ILE A 33 2.52 10.53 -8.61
C ILE A 33 3.70 10.92 -7.70
N ASN A 34 3.67 10.52 -6.43
CA ASN A 34 4.71 10.86 -5.46
C ASN A 34 6.05 10.21 -5.82
N GLU A 35 6.07 8.94 -6.20
CA GLU A 35 7.28 8.25 -6.67
C GLU A 35 7.85 8.91 -7.93
N LYS A 36 7.00 9.24 -8.89
CA LYS A 36 7.42 9.94 -10.11
C LYS A 36 7.98 11.33 -9.83
N LYS A 37 7.45 12.05 -8.84
CA LYS A 37 7.99 13.34 -8.35
C LYS A 37 9.37 13.22 -7.75
N ILE A 38 9.66 12.13 -7.06
CA ILE A 38 11.01 11.82 -6.55
C ILE A 38 11.97 11.56 -7.71
N LEU A 39 11.52 10.82 -8.74
CA LEU A 39 12.36 10.47 -9.90
C LEU A 39 12.67 11.68 -10.81
N TYR A 40 11.75 12.64 -10.92
CA TYR A 40 11.88 13.81 -11.81
C TYR A 40 11.70 15.15 -11.04
N PRO A 41 12.59 15.48 -10.09
CA PRO A 41 12.40 16.61 -9.18
C PRO A 41 12.33 17.96 -9.89
N LYS A 42 13.06 18.13 -11.00
CA LYS A 42 13.08 19.36 -11.81
C LYS A 42 11.75 19.65 -12.54
N LYS A 43 10.83 18.68 -12.62
CA LYS A 43 9.53 18.81 -13.28
C LYS A 43 8.36 18.53 -12.32
N LYS A 44 8.58 18.59 -10.99
CA LYS A 44 7.62 18.18 -9.95
C LYS A 44 6.19 18.75 -10.12
N TYR A 45 6.07 19.98 -10.61
CA TYR A 45 4.79 20.67 -10.80
C TYR A 45 3.99 20.22 -12.04
N TYR A 46 4.61 19.48 -12.95
CA TYR A 46 3.99 18.99 -14.19
C TYR A 46 3.88 17.46 -14.23
N ILE A 47 4.02 16.81 -13.06
CA ILE A 47 3.98 15.36 -12.96
C ILE A 47 2.56 14.90 -12.69
N HIS A 48 2.08 14.13 -13.66
CA HIS A 48 0.84 13.39 -13.66
C HIS A 48 1.13 11.89 -13.54
N GLY A 49 0.23 11.18 -12.87
CA GLY A 49 0.24 9.74 -12.75
C GLY A 49 -0.20 9.09 -14.06
N PHE A 50 -0.29 7.77 -14.09
CA PHE A 50 -1.03 7.15 -15.17
C PHE A 50 -2.52 7.18 -14.83
N LYS A 51 -3.32 7.66 -15.77
CA LYS A 51 -4.77 7.74 -15.65
C LYS A 51 -5.39 6.36 -15.75
N ILE A 52 -5.98 5.81 -14.71
CA ILE A 52 -6.64 4.50 -14.69
C ILE A 52 -8.16 4.67 -14.68
N ASP A 53 -8.87 3.74 -15.33
CA ASP A 53 -10.32 3.83 -15.51
C ASP A 53 -11.09 3.27 -14.32
N ILE A 54 -10.52 2.27 -13.64
CA ILE A 54 -11.15 1.55 -12.54
C ILE A 54 -10.19 1.43 -11.38
N ARG A 55 -10.67 1.68 -10.17
CA ARG A 55 -9.95 1.45 -8.91
C ARG A 55 -10.87 0.73 -7.92
N LEU A 56 -10.36 -0.32 -7.29
CA LEU A 56 -10.91 -0.89 -6.07
C LEU A 56 -9.99 -0.50 -4.94
N MET A 57 -10.49 0.27 -3.99
CA MET A 57 -9.64 0.84 -2.95
C MET A 57 -10.31 0.81 -1.60
N VAL A 58 -9.50 0.99 -0.57
CA VAL A 58 -9.96 1.18 0.80
C VAL A 58 -9.60 2.58 1.26
N ASP A 59 -10.57 3.24 1.90
CA ASP A 59 -10.41 4.56 2.48
C ASP A 59 -9.94 4.43 3.92
N ILE A 60 -8.79 5.05 4.23
CA ILE A 60 -8.23 5.07 5.58
C ILE A 60 -7.96 6.52 5.94
N LYS A 61 -8.90 7.13 6.67
CA LYS A 61 -8.89 8.57 6.96
C LYS A 61 -8.86 9.39 5.67
N GLU A 62 -7.71 10.01 5.38
CA GLU A 62 -7.47 10.87 4.22
C GLU A 62 -6.59 10.17 3.16
N GLU A 63 -6.22 8.90 3.37
CA GLU A 63 -5.43 8.10 2.45
C GLU A 63 -6.30 7.09 1.69
N GLU A 64 -6.10 7.01 0.37
CA GLU A 64 -6.67 5.98 -0.49
C GLU A 64 -5.60 4.91 -0.78
N ILE A 65 -5.91 3.64 -0.48
CA ILE A 65 -5.03 2.52 -0.80
C ILE A 65 -5.69 1.63 -1.86
N ASP A 66 -5.07 1.56 -3.03
CA ASP A 66 -5.55 0.73 -4.13
C ASP A 66 -5.26 -0.75 -3.85
N LEU A 67 -6.29 -1.59 -4.02
CA LEU A 67 -6.25 -3.04 -3.86
C LEU A 67 -6.40 -3.76 -5.21
N ALA A 68 -7.11 -3.12 -6.14
CA ALA A 68 -7.13 -3.50 -7.53
C ALA A 68 -7.25 -2.27 -8.44
N ILE A 69 -6.76 -2.40 -9.66
CA ILE A 69 -6.86 -1.35 -10.68
C ILE A 69 -7.27 -1.92 -12.02
N GLY A 70 -7.89 -1.12 -12.87
CA GLY A 70 -8.33 -1.58 -14.18
C GLY A 70 -8.25 -0.53 -15.27
N GLU A 71 -8.04 -1.01 -16.49
CA GLU A 71 -7.99 -0.21 -17.71
C GLU A 71 -8.99 -0.75 -18.73
N CYS A 72 -9.66 0.16 -19.42
CA CYS A 72 -10.72 -0.12 -20.38
C CYS A 72 -10.40 0.48 -21.75
N ALA A 73 -10.21 -0.36 -22.76
CA ALA A 73 -10.05 0.07 -24.15
C ALA A 73 -11.29 -0.31 -24.99
N LYS A 74 -11.78 0.65 -25.78
CA LYS A 74 -12.86 0.41 -26.75
C LYS A 74 -12.37 -0.38 -27.98
N HIS A 75 -11.12 -0.19 -28.37
CA HIS A 75 -10.55 -0.75 -29.59
C HIS A 75 -9.43 -1.74 -29.26
N ASN A 76 -9.35 -2.79 -30.07
CA ASN A 76 -8.43 -3.92 -29.92
C ASN A 76 -7.14 -3.77 -30.73
N SER A 77 -6.56 -2.56 -30.81
CA SER A 77 -5.25 -2.44 -31.45
C SER A 77 -4.17 -2.98 -30.51
N ASP A 78 -3.46 -4.02 -30.95
CA ASP A 78 -2.43 -4.70 -30.14
C ASP A 78 -1.41 -3.72 -29.55
N ALA A 79 -0.96 -2.74 -30.35
CA ALA A 79 -0.01 -1.74 -29.91
C ALA A 79 -0.53 -0.83 -28.78
N LYS A 80 -1.85 -0.57 -28.73
CA LYS A 80 -2.47 0.17 -27.62
C LYS A 80 -2.66 -0.73 -26.41
N SER A 81 -3.16 -1.95 -26.62
CA SER A 81 -3.37 -2.95 -25.56
C SER A 81 -2.08 -3.25 -24.80
N ILE A 82 -0.95 -3.42 -25.49
CA ILE A 82 0.35 -3.65 -24.85
C ILE A 82 0.80 -2.42 -24.04
N LYS A 83 0.66 -1.21 -24.59
CA LYS A 83 1.02 0.03 -23.88
C LYS A 83 0.17 0.25 -22.63
N ASP A 84 -1.12 -0.05 -22.74
CA ASP A 84 -2.09 0.06 -21.65
C ASP A 84 -1.81 -1.01 -20.57
N GLU A 85 -1.40 -2.23 -20.96
CA GLU A 85 -0.94 -3.27 -20.03
C GLU A 85 0.36 -2.87 -19.30
N ASP A 86 1.36 -2.36 -20.01
CA ASP A 86 2.62 -1.88 -19.41
C ASP A 86 2.37 -0.79 -18.35
N LYS A 87 1.43 0.11 -18.65
CA LYS A 87 0.96 1.16 -17.74
C LYS A 87 0.28 0.55 -16.52
N LEU A 88 -0.65 -0.37 -16.76
CA LEU A 88 -1.40 -1.05 -15.72
C LEU A 88 -0.48 -1.86 -14.78
N LEU A 89 0.55 -2.52 -15.30
CA LEU A 89 1.55 -3.23 -14.48
C LEU A 89 2.31 -2.30 -13.52
N ARG A 90 2.67 -1.09 -13.97
CA ARG A 90 3.35 -0.10 -13.12
C ARG A 90 2.44 0.43 -12.02
N GLU A 91 1.18 0.71 -12.34
CA GLU A 91 0.20 1.13 -11.32
C GLU A 91 -0.13 -0.02 -10.36
N ALA A 92 -0.19 -1.28 -10.85
CA ALA A 92 -0.45 -2.45 -10.01
C ALA A 92 0.69 -2.67 -9.02
N LYS A 93 1.92 -2.38 -9.44
CA LYS A 93 3.08 -2.34 -8.54
C LYS A 93 2.92 -1.26 -7.47
N GLY A 94 2.49 -0.06 -7.86
CA GLY A 94 2.16 1.01 -6.91
C GLY A 94 1.12 0.56 -5.88
N ALA A 95 0.07 -0.14 -6.30
CA ALA A 95 -0.93 -0.70 -5.40
C ALA A 95 -0.34 -1.73 -4.42
N VAL A 96 0.51 -2.66 -4.90
CA VAL A 96 1.25 -3.60 -4.05
C VAL A 96 2.10 -2.85 -3.02
N ASP A 97 2.83 -1.82 -3.45
CA ASP A 97 3.68 -1.00 -2.60
C ASP A 97 2.85 -0.25 -1.54
N GLY A 98 1.68 0.28 -1.90
CA GLY A 98 0.73 0.89 -0.98
C GLY A 98 0.19 -0.08 0.08
N ILE A 99 -0.10 -1.32 -0.32
CA ILE A 99 -0.48 -2.40 0.61
C ILE A 99 0.67 -2.74 1.56
N ILE A 100 1.91 -2.87 1.06
CA ILE A 100 3.09 -3.17 1.90
C ILE A 100 3.33 -2.07 2.93
N GLN A 101 3.28 -0.80 2.49
CA GLN A 101 3.41 0.37 3.36
C GLN A 101 2.32 0.38 4.44
N SER A 102 1.11 -0.02 4.09
CA SER A 102 -0.04 0.04 5.00
C SER A 102 -0.20 -1.16 5.92
N ALA A 103 0.33 -2.34 5.56
CA ALA A 103 0.12 -3.57 6.31
C ALA A 103 1.04 -3.75 7.53
N SER A 104 2.03 -2.86 7.73
CA SER A 104 2.88 -2.80 8.94
C SER A 104 3.49 -4.14 9.38
N GLY A 105 3.90 -4.99 8.43
CA GLY A 105 4.56 -6.27 8.73
C GLY A 105 3.64 -7.39 9.18
N ARG A 106 2.32 -7.21 9.06
CA ARG A 106 1.37 -8.32 9.18
C ARG A 106 1.53 -9.27 8.01
N ASP A 107 1.18 -10.53 8.26
CA ASP A 107 1.04 -11.53 7.21
C ASP A 107 -0.21 -11.21 6.37
N CYS A 108 -0.06 -10.31 5.41
CA CYS A 108 -1.01 -10.11 4.33
C CYS A 108 -0.42 -10.66 3.04
N ARG A 109 -1.29 -11.19 2.19
CA ARG A 109 -0.87 -11.61 0.85
C ARG A 109 -0.56 -10.34 0.08
N LEU A 110 0.73 -10.13 -0.22
CA LEU A 110 1.24 -8.92 -0.86
C LEU A 110 0.96 -8.97 -2.36
N MET A 111 -0.30 -8.68 -2.71
CA MET A 111 -0.75 -8.65 -4.08
C MET A 111 -1.71 -7.51 -4.34
N ALA A 112 -1.78 -7.09 -5.60
CA ALA A 112 -2.88 -6.30 -6.12
C ALA A 112 -3.48 -7.00 -7.35
N TYR A 113 -4.79 -6.90 -7.50
CA TYR A 113 -5.44 -7.30 -8.74
C TYR A 113 -5.25 -6.22 -9.82
N PHE A 114 -5.10 -6.65 -11.06
CA PHE A 114 -5.21 -5.73 -12.19
C PHE A 114 -6.06 -6.34 -13.30
N LEU A 115 -6.89 -5.49 -13.89
CA LEU A 115 -7.94 -5.88 -14.83
C LEU A 115 -7.77 -5.13 -16.14
N GLN A 116 -7.72 -5.86 -17.25
CA GLN A 116 -7.66 -5.24 -18.57
C GLN A 116 -8.90 -5.62 -19.36
N MET A 117 -9.58 -4.62 -19.91
CA MET A 117 -10.76 -4.83 -20.74
C MET A 117 -10.57 -4.25 -22.13
N ILE A 118 -10.92 -5.05 -23.14
CA ILE A 118 -10.85 -4.68 -24.54
C ILE A 118 -12.15 -5.14 -25.20
N GLY A 119 -13.05 -4.20 -25.49
CA GLY A 119 -14.40 -4.55 -25.90
C GLY A 119 -15.07 -5.44 -24.82
N THR A 120 -15.66 -6.55 -25.21
CA THR A 120 -16.30 -7.50 -24.27
C THR A 120 -15.32 -8.45 -23.59
N HIS A 121 -14.05 -8.44 -23.95
CA HIS A 121 -13.04 -9.31 -23.35
C HIS A 121 -12.46 -8.67 -22.08
N CYS A 122 -12.41 -9.43 -20.99
CA CYS A 122 -11.80 -9.05 -19.72
C CYS A 122 -10.70 -10.05 -19.37
N SER A 123 -9.53 -9.54 -19.00
CA SER A 123 -8.43 -10.29 -18.42
C SER A 123 -8.28 -9.92 -16.96
N LEU A 124 -8.25 -10.93 -16.11
CA LEU A 124 -8.04 -10.82 -14.68
C LEU A 124 -6.64 -11.36 -14.34
N SER A 125 -5.83 -10.52 -13.69
CA SER A 125 -4.48 -10.88 -13.28
C SER A 125 -4.16 -10.33 -11.90
N THR A 126 -3.10 -10.85 -11.28
CA THR A 126 -2.57 -10.33 -10.01
C THR A 126 -1.09 -10.03 -10.14
N LEU A 127 -0.62 -8.97 -9.49
CA LEU A 127 0.78 -8.73 -9.28
C LEU A 127 1.13 -9.12 -7.84
N ASP A 128 1.96 -10.14 -7.66
CA ASP A 128 2.39 -10.62 -6.34
C ASP A 128 3.84 -10.20 -6.04
N LEU A 129 4.14 -9.69 -4.85
CA LEU A 129 5.53 -9.64 -4.36
C LEU A 129 5.98 -11.05 -3.95
N ALA A 130 6.59 -11.78 -4.87
CA ALA A 130 6.91 -13.19 -4.69
C ALA A 130 8.21 -13.42 -3.88
N LYS A 131 9.19 -12.54 -4.03
CA LYS A 131 10.47 -12.54 -3.31
C LYS A 131 10.97 -11.10 -3.14
N ASN A 132 12.07 -10.93 -2.39
CA ASN A 132 12.74 -9.65 -2.20
C ASN A 132 13.04 -8.98 -3.55
N GLY A 133 12.34 -7.88 -3.85
CA GLY A 133 12.46 -7.11 -5.08
C GLY A 133 11.90 -7.77 -6.34
N VAL A 134 11.16 -8.88 -6.23
CA VAL A 134 10.63 -9.61 -7.38
C VAL A 134 9.11 -9.61 -7.32
N CYS A 135 8.50 -8.78 -8.17
CA CYS A 135 7.06 -8.82 -8.45
C CYS A 135 6.78 -9.75 -9.62
N VAL A 136 5.75 -10.60 -9.50
CA VAL A 136 5.34 -11.56 -10.52
C VAL A 136 3.91 -11.27 -10.93
N ALA A 137 3.72 -10.92 -12.20
CA ALA A 137 2.40 -10.85 -12.81
C ALA A 137 1.90 -12.27 -13.09
N LYS A 138 0.71 -12.61 -12.60
CA LYS A 138 0.08 -13.90 -12.79
C LYS A 138 -1.28 -13.71 -13.42
N HIS A 139 -1.46 -14.31 -14.59
CA HIS A 139 -2.77 -14.47 -15.18
C HIS A 139 -3.65 -15.34 -14.27
N ARG A 140 -4.89 -14.90 -14.01
CA ARG A 140 -5.87 -15.65 -13.20
C ARG A 140 -6.97 -16.24 -14.06
N HIS A 141 -7.55 -15.43 -14.94
CA HIS A 141 -8.62 -15.86 -15.83
C HIS A 141 -8.84 -14.84 -16.95
N SER A 142 -9.33 -15.30 -18.10
CA SER A 142 -9.82 -14.44 -19.18
C SER A 142 -11.23 -14.85 -19.53
N TYR A 143 -12.10 -13.88 -19.76
CA TYR A 143 -13.48 -14.15 -20.13
C TYR A 143 -14.04 -13.09 -21.06
N LYS A 144 -15.17 -13.43 -21.69
CA LYS A 144 -15.95 -12.50 -22.49
C LYS A 144 -17.27 -12.26 -21.79
N PHE A 145 -17.75 -11.03 -21.82
CA PHE A 145 -19.11 -10.73 -21.43
C PHE A 145 -20.08 -11.51 -22.33
N PRO A 146 -21.07 -12.21 -21.74
CA PRO A 146 -22.07 -12.92 -22.51
C PRO A 146 -22.81 -11.96 -23.44
N SER A 147 -22.82 -12.27 -24.72
CA SER A 147 -23.58 -11.53 -25.74
C SER A 147 -24.87 -12.24 -26.13
N SER A 148 -25.01 -13.49 -25.70
CA SER A 148 -26.14 -14.37 -25.98
C SER A 148 -26.39 -15.32 -24.80
N VAL A 149 -27.57 -15.96 -24.78
CA VAL A 149 -27.93 -16.95 -23.75
C VAL A 149 -26.99 -18.16 -23.79
N SER A 150 -26.50 -18.57 -24.96
CA SER A 150 -25.52 -19.66 -25.09
C SER A 150 -24.22 -19.34 -24.35
N ASP A 151 -23.76 -18.09 -24.38
CA ASP A 151 -22.52 -17.67 -23.73
C ASP A 151 -22.59 -17.79 -22.19
N LEU A 152 -23.80 -17.82 -21.61
CA LEU A 152 -23.98 -17.96 -20.16
C LEU A 152 -23.51 -19.31 -19.63
N THR A 153 -23.54 -20.36 -20.45
CA THR A 153 -23.08 -21.68 -20.04
C THR A 153 -21.59 -21.69 -19.73
N ASP A 154 -20.79 -21.06 -20.60
CA ASP A 154 -19.34 -20.89 -20.42
C ASP A 154 -19.01 -19.83 -19.35
N PHE A 155 -19.92 -18.87 -19.12
CA PHE A 155 -19.75 -17.83 -18.09
C PHE A 155 -19.81 -18.39 -16.66
N SER A 156 -20.33 -19.59 -16.46
CA SER A 156 -20.36 -20.26 -15.15
C SER A 156 -18.97 -20.42 -14.52
N ILE A 157 -17.93 -20.66 -15.33
CA ILE A 157 -16.54 -20.75 -14.86
C ILE A 157 -16.05 -19.37 -14.42
N THR A 158 -16.37 -18.32 -15.18
CA THR A 158 -16.07 -16.92 -14.82
C THR A 158 -16.71 -16.53 -13.49
N LEU A 159 -17.94 -16.98 -13.24
CA LEU A 159 -18.63 -16.79 -11.96
C LEU A 159 -17.93 -17.46 -10.78
N ALA A 160 -16.97 -18.38 -10.98
CA ALA A 160 -16.14 -18.90 -9.89
C ALA A 160 -14.93 -17.98 -9.58
N HIS A 161 -14.36 -17.35 -10.60
CA HIS A 161 -13.18 -16.48 -10.46
C HIS A 161 -13.52 -15.11 -9.85
N LEU A 162 -14.69 -14.55 -10.15
CA LEU A 162 -15.10 -13.23 -9.62
C LEU A 162 -15.31 -13.22 -8.09
N PRO A 163 -16.01 -14.21 -7.48
CA PRO A 163 -16.09 -14.32 -6.03
C PRO A 163 -14.74 -14.61 -5.37
N GLN A 164 -13.83 -15.31 -6.06
CA GLN A 164 -12.47 -15.50 -5.56
C GLN A 164 -11.72 -14.16 -5.49
N MET A 165 -11.80 -13.35 -6.56
CA MET A 165 -11.24 -12.00 -6.56
C MET A 165 -11.85 -11.17 -5.42
N LYS A 166 -13.19 -11.16 -5.29
CA LYS A 166 -13.89 -10.49 -4.19
C LYS A 166 -13.27 -10.87 -2.85
N ARG A 167 -13.22 -12.18 -2.55
CA ARG A 167 -12.68 -12.69 -1.29
C ARG A 167 -11.25 -12.23 -1.05
N GLU A 168 -10.37 -12.37 -2.05
CA GLU A 168 -8.96 -12.01 -1.91
C GLU A 168 -8.77 -10.49 -1.68
N VAL A 169 -9.53 -9.65 -2.40
CA VAL A 169 -9.52 -8.19 -2.25
C VAL A 169 -10.08 -7.76 -0.89
N SER A 170 -11.21 -8.32 -0.45
CA SER A 170 -11.77 -8.02 0.88
C SER A 170 -10.81 -8.41 2.01
N ILE A 171 -10.14 -9.56 1.91
CA ILE A 171 -9.12 -9.96 2.90
C ILE A 171 -7.97 -8.95 2.93
N ALA A 172 -7.53 -8.45 1.76
CA ALA A 172 -6.50 -7.42 1.71
C ALA A 172 -6.96 -6.11 2.37
N ALA A 173 -8.20 -5.68 2.08
CA ALA A 173 -8.81 -4.50 2.69
C ALA A 173 -8.86 -4.61 4.23
N ASP A 174 -9.40 -5.72 4.74
CA ASP A 174 -9.54 -5.94 6.18
C ASP A 174 -8.18 -5.92 6.90
N LYS A 175 -7.16 -6.52 6.30
CA LYS A 175 -5.80 -6.53 6.86
C LYS A 175 -5.17 -5.14 6.86
N VAL A 176 -5.39 -4.37 5.80
CA VAL A 176 -4.91 -2.99 5.68
C VAL A 176 -5.60 -2.09 6.70
N ILE A 177 -6.93 -2.17 6.83
CA ILE A 177 -7.70 -1.43 7.84
C ILE A 177 -7.23 -1.80 9.24
N GLN A 178 -7.18 -3.10 9.56
CA GLN A 178 -6.78 -3.57 10.88
C GLN A 178 -5.35 -3.12 11.26
N ALA A 179 -4.43 -3.12 10.28
CA ALA A 179 -3.07 -2.62 10.47
C ALA A 179 -3.06 -1.13 10.81
N ARG A 180 -3.81 -0.31 10.07
CA ARG A 180 -3.86 1.14 10.27
C ARG A 180 -4.64 1.55 11.51
N THR A 181 -5.78 0.91 11.82
CA THR A 181 -6.52 1.20 13.06
C THR A 181 -5.65 0.98 14.28
N LEU A 182 -4.92 -0.14 14.37
CA LEU A 182 -4.03 -0.39 15.52
C LEU A 182 -2.83 0.56 15.61
N LEU A 183 -2.36 1.12 14.49
CA LEU A 183 -1.35 2.19 14.53
C LEU A 183 -1.92 3.50 15.09
N LEU A 184 -3.18 3.79 14.78
CA LEU A 184 -3.85 5.04 15.14
C LEU A 184 -4.42 5.02 16.56
N SER A 185 -4.88 3.87 17.04
CA SER A 185 -5.43 3.71 18.38
C SER A 185 -4.39 3.73 19.49
N GLY A 186 -3.09 3.90 19.17
CA GLY A 186 -2.01 4.09 20.15
C GLY A 186 -2.04 3.09 21.28
N SER A 187 -1.40 1.92 21.10
CA SER A 187 -1.22 0.91 22.15
C SER A 187 -2.46 0.70 23.03
N GLU A 188 -3.45 -0.07 22.57
CA GLU A 188 -4.36 -0.68 23.54
C GLU A 188 -3.49 -1.56 24.45
N GLU A 189 -3.41 -1.14 25.71
CA GLU A 189 -2.82 -1.87 26.82
C GLU A 189 -3.58 -3.19 26.96
N SER A 190 -3.13 -4.22 26.24
CA SER A 190 -3.62 -5.57 26.52
C SER A 190 -3.08 -5.95 27.89
N PHE A 191 -3.98 -6.07 28.87
CA PHE A 191 -3.71 -6.50 30.23
C PHE A 191 -2.56 -7.53 30.29
N ASN A 192 -1.44 -7.12 30.87
CA ASN A 192 -0.29 -7.96 31.26
C ASN A 192 0.53 -8.66 30.17
N ARG A 193 0.54 -8.19 28.92
CA ARG A 193 1.58 -8.62 27.95
C ARG A 193 2.43 -7.43 27.53
N LEU A 194 3.74 -7.52 27.81
CA LEU A 194 4.73 -6.67 27.16
C LEU A 194 4.47 -6.71 25.66
N GLN A 195 4.12 -5.56 25.09
CA GLN A 195 4.00 -5.43 23.64
C GLN A 195 5.37 -5.79 23.05
N THR A 196 5.42 -6.90 22.32
CA THR A 196 6.59 -7.19 21.48
C THR A 196 6.78 -5.99 20.57
N HIS A 197 7.93 -5.31 20.72
CA HIS A 197 8.37 -4.21 19.86
C HIS A 197 7.86 -4.37 18.43
N ARG A 198 7.27 -3.28 17.91
CA ARG A 198 6.84 -3.14 16.51
C ARG A 198 7.82 -3.90 15.61
N LYS A 199 7.39 -5.04 15.05
CA LYS A 199 8.25 -5.76 14.12
C LYS A 199 8.45 -4.85 12.92
N ASN A 200 9.68 -4.37 12.73
CA ASN A 200 10.08 -3.70 11.50
C ASN A 200 9.53 -4.52 10.33
N ASN A 201 8.72 -3.88 9.49
CA ASN A 201 8.11 -4.57 8.36
C ASN A 201 9.22 -4.96 7.38
N LYS A 202 9.71 -6.21 7.49
CA LYS A 202 10.82 -6.72 6.69
C LYS A 202 10.53 -6.65 5.19
N THR A 203 9.27 -6.62 4.79
CA THR A 203 8.86 -6.54 3.39
C THR A 203 8.93 -5.11 2.83
N LEU A 204 9.06 -4.07 3.67
CA LEU A 204 9.41 -2.72 3.18
C LEU A 204 10.77 -2.74 2.47
N ALA A 205 11.75 -3.46 3.02
CA ALA A 205 13.06 -3.64 2.40
C ALA A 205 13.01 -4.47 1.10
N TRP A 206 11.86 -5.10 0.80
CA TRP A 206 11.65 -5.89 -0.40
C TRP A 206 11.09 -5.06 -1.55
N MET A 207 10.60 -3.85 -1.28
CA MET A 207 10.17 -2.94 -2.33
C MET A 207 11.36 -2.52 -3.20
N ARG A 208 11.08 -2.17 -4.46
CA ARG A 208 12.06 -1.60 -5.40
C ARG A 208 11.43 -0.39 -6.04
N ASP A 209 12.24 0.56 -6.45
CA ASP A 209 11.73 1.72 -7.16
C ASP A 209 11.11 1.30 -8.51
N THR A 210 10.08 2.03 -8.92
CA THR A 210 9.42 1.85 -10.22
C THR A 210 10.03 2.80 -11.25
N TRP A 211 10.38 2.29 -12.43
CA TRP A 211 10.68 3.18 -13.56
C TRP A 211 9.39 3.76 -14.14
N TYR A 212 9.38 5.07 -14.37
CA TYR A 212 8.26 5.78 -14.97
C TYR A 212 8.67 6.44 -16.28
N THR A 213 7.74 6.45 -17.25
CA THR A 213 7.89 7.22 -18.48
C THR A 213 8.16 8.70 -18.15
N PRO A 214 9.22 9.31 -18.70
CA PRO A 214 9.59 10.67 -18.37
C PRO A 214 8.50 11.66 -18.80
N PRO A 215 8.32 12.77 -18.06
CA PRO A 215 7.53 13.91 -18.52
C PRO A 215 8.04 14.44 -19.87
N ARG A 216 7.20 15.21 -20.58
CA ARG A 216 7.63 15.88 -21.82
C ARG A 216 8.91 16.69 -21.56
N GLU A 217 9.85 16.59 -22.49
CA GLU A 217 11.15 17.28 -22.44
C GLU A 217 12.05 16.88 -21.26
N ALA A 218 11.76 15.77 -20.59
CA ALA A 218 12.64 15.16 -19.61
C ALA A 218 13.34 13.92 -20.22
N THR A 219 14.60 13.73 -19.87
CA THR A 219 15.33 12.51 -20.17
C THR A 219 14.86 11.39 -19.25
N SER A 220 14.77 10.16 -19.76
CA SER A 220 14.50 8.97 -18.95
C SER A 220 15.56 8.82 -17.85
N THR A 221 15.12 8.59 -16.61
CA THR A 221 15.99 8.38 -15.46
C THR A 221 15.75 6.99 -14.89
N ILE A 222 16.82 6.22 -14.68
CA ILE A 222 16.73 4.92 -13.98
C ILE A 222 16.67 5.21 -12.47
N PRO A 223 15.67 4.69 -11.74
CA PRO A 223 15.61 4.86 -10.30
C PRO A 223 16.80 4.22 -9.57
N VAL A 224 17.19 4.82 -8.44
CA VAL A 224 18.39 4.42 -7.68
C VAL A 224 18.24 3.00 -7.10
N HIS A 225 17.07 2.67 -6.58
CA HIS A 225 16.79 1.39 -5.91
C HIS A 225 15.96 0.45 -6.79
N MET A 226 16.14 0.53 -8.11
CA MET A 226 15.47 -0.38 -9.05
C MET A 226 16.01 -1.83 -8.91
N PHE A 227 17.33 -1.96 -8.70
CA PHE A 227 18.00 -3.26 -8.59
C PHE A 227 18.62 -3.51 -7.21
N THR A 228 18.56 -2.54 -6.31
CA THR A 228 19.10 -2.62 -4.96
C THR A 228 18.01 -2.40 -3.93
N PRO A 229 18.08 -3.01 -2.73
CA PRO A 229 17.15 -2.70 -1.67
C PRO A 229 17.15 -1.20 -1.36
N PRO A 230 15.98 -0.60 -1.09
CA PRO A 230 15.92 0.76 -0.60
C PRO A 230 16.66 0.85 0.73
N THR A 231 17.33 1.98 0.97
CA THR A 231 17.87 2.29 2.29
C THR A 231 16.71 2.17 3.28
N PRO A 232 16.84 1.40 4.39
CA PRO A 232 15.73 1.20 5.31
C PRO A 232 15.17 2.56 5.72
N HIS A 233 13.85 2.70 5.65
CA HIS A 233 13.18 3.86 6.23
C HIS A 233 13.54 3.88 7.72
N VAL A 234 14.50 4.73 8.07
CA VAL A 234 14.59 5.24 9.43
C VAL A 234 13.29 6.02 9.56
N PHE A 235 12.30 5.43 10.23
CA PHE A 235 11.25 6.23 10.81
C PHE A 235 12.01 7.27 11.62
N LYS A 236 12.04 8.52 11.15
CA LYS A 236 12.14 9.61 12.09
C LYS A 236 10.89 9.43 12.94
N GLU A 237 11.05 8.71 14.06
CA GLU A 237 10.31 9.12 15.23
C GLU A 237 10.46 10.64 15.24
N VAL A 238 9.33 11.32 15.24
CA VAL A 238 9.30 12.73 15.57
C VAL A 238 9.81 12.75 17.01
N ASN A 239 11.14 12.76 17.16
CA ASN A 239 11.75 13.39 18.29
C ASN A 239 11.24 14.81 18.16
N GLU A 240 10.31 15.15 19.04
CA GLU A 240 10.15 16.53 19.45
C GLU A 240 11.56 17.09 19.58
N ASP A 241 11.89 18.07 18.75
CA ASP A 241 13.04 18.94 18.96
C ASP A 241 12.79 19.66 20.29
N SER A 242 13.00 18.98 21.41
CA SER A 242 13.40 19.60 22.65
C SER A 242 14.93 19.51 22.65
N SER A 243 15.54 20.61 22.23
CA SER A 243 16.95 20.88 22.44
C SER A 243 17.21 21.01 23.95
N ASP A 244 17.33 19.88 24.63
CA ASP A 244 17.99 19.81 25.94
C ASP A 244 18.87 18.57 25.87
N GLU A 245 20.19 18.79 25.88
CA GLU A 245 21.17 17.71 26.03
C GLU A 245 20.82 16.95 27.32
N GLU A 246 20.31 15.72 27.20
CA GLU A 246 20.05 14.90 28.38
C GLU A 246 21.38 14.67 29.10
N PRO A 247 21.47 14.99 30.41
CA PRO A 247 22.70 14.87 31.17
C PRO A 247 23.17 13.41 31.20
N GLU A 248 24.50 13.20 31.18
CA GLU A 248 25.09 11.85 31.26
C GLU A 248 24.55 11.09 32.47
N VAL A 249 24.10 9.86 32.24
CA VAL A 249 23.51 9.00 33.27
C VAL A 249 24.62 8.35 34.11
N ILE A 250 24.54 8.48 35.44
CA ILE A 250 25.42 7.76 36.37
C ILE A 250 24.77 6.40 36.69
N GLY A 251 24.94 5.43 35.80
CA GLY A 251 24.60 4.03 36.05
C GLY A 251 23.22 3.54 35.57
N SER A 252 22.78 2.40 36.07
CA SER A 252 21.50 1.77 35.70
C SER A 252 20.42 2.03 36.75
N ALA A 253 19.15 2.04 36.34
CA ALA A 253 18.01 2.18 37.25
C ALA A 253 18.07 1.14 38.39
N ASP A 254 17.77 1.59 39.60
CA ASP A 254 17.67 0.68 40.74
C ASP A 254 16.36 -0.13 40.75
N LYS A 255 16.18 -0.95 41.79
CA LYS A 255 15.01 -1.82 41.95
C LYS A 255 13.67 -1.08 42.10
N PHE A 256 13.69 0.23 42.36
CA PHE A 256 12.51 1.09 42.44
C PHE A 256 12.37 2.01 41.21
N GLY A 257 13.26 1.86 40.23
CA GLY A 257 13.21 2.55 38.95
C GLY A 257 13.88 3.92 38.94
N TRP A 258 14.61 4.30 39.98
CA TRP A 258 15.30 5.59 40.01
C TRP A 258 16.65 5.51 39.30
N ILE A 259 16.93 6.51 38.47
CA ILE A 259 18.19 6.75 37.77
C ILE A 259 18.75 8.08 38.27
N GLN A 260 20.03 8.11 38.63
CA GLN A 260 20.73 9.35 38.96
C GLN A 260 21.47 9.89 37.73
N TYR A 261 21.23 11.15 37.40
CA TYR A 261 21.96 11.89 36.38
C TYR A 261 23.20 12.57 36.96
N SER A 262 24.16 12.91 36.08
CA SER A 262 25.40 13.62 36.42
C SER A 262 25.20 15.00 37.06
N ASN A 263 24.03 15.60 36.87
CA ASN A 263 23.64 16.87 37.47
C ASN A 263 22.97 16.73 38.85
N ASN A 264 23.03 15.55 39.49
CA ASN A 264 22.34 15.21 40.75
C ASN A 264 20.81 15.23 40.68
N GLU A 265 20.22 15.18 39.49
CA GLU A 265 18.79 14.91 39.35
C GLU A 265 18.51 13.41 39.36
N TYR A 266 17.35 13.04 39.88
CA TYR A 266 16.83 11.68 39.85
C TYR A 266 15.60 11.62 38.95
N PHE A 267 15.51 10.54 38.16
CA PHE A 267 14.34 10.26 37.33
C PHE A 267 13.82 8.86 37.57
N ASN A 268 12.52 8.73 37.75
CA ASN A 268 11.88 7.43 37.92
C ASN A 268 11.34 6.91 36.58
N ILE A 269 11.85 5.76 36.12
CA ILE A 269 11.45 5.17 34.83
C ILE A 269 9.98 4.71 34.80
N PHE A 270 9.40 4.41 35.96
CA PHE A 270 8.02 3.94 36.10
C PHE A 270 7.02 5.09 36.24
N SER A 271 7.28 6.09 37.11
CA SER A 271 6.37 7.23 37.33
C SER A 271 6.61 8.42 36.39
N LYS A 272 7.76 8.46 35.69
CA LYS A 272 8.21 9.60 34.85
C LYS A 272 8.45 10.90 35.63
N GLU A 273 8.58 10.82 36.95
CA GLU A 273 8.86 11.97 37.81
C GLU A 273 10.35 12.31 37.83
N ARG A 274 10.65 13.61 37.98
CA ARG A 274 12.00 14.15 38.21
C ARG A 274 12.07 14.81 39.57
N THR A 275 13.15 14.58 40.31
CA THR A 275 13.42 15.23 41.60
C THR A 275 14.90 15.60 41.71
N THR A 276 15.19 16.73 42.36
CA THR A 276 16.54 17.14 42.73
C THR A 276 16.94 16.67 44.12
N GLU A 277 15.95 16.19 44.90
CA GLU A 277 16.14 15.62 46.22
C GLU A 277 16.32 14.11 46.11
N ASN A 278 17.18 13.54 46.96
CA ASN A 278 17.40 12.11 46.97
C ASN A 278 16.08 11.39 47.35
N PRO A 279 15.53 10.53 46.48
CA PRO A 279 14.23 9.88 46.69
C PRO A 279 14.20 8.87 47.85
N TYR A 280 15.34 8.66 48.52
CA TYR A 280 15.50 7.79 49.67
C TYR A 280 15.65 8.53 51.00
N VAL A 281 15.47 9.85 51.01
CA VAL A 281 15.61 10.72 52.20
C VAL A 281 14.25 11.23 52.66
#